data_AF-A0A0N9I283-F1
#
_entry.id   AF-A0A0N9I283-F1
#
_cell.length_a   1.000
_cell.length_b   1.000
_cell.length_c   1.000
_cell.angle_alpha   90.00
_cell.angle_beta   90.00
_cell.angle_gamma   90.00
#
_symmetry.space_group_name_H-M   'P 1'
#
loop_
_entity.id
_entity.type
_entity.pdbx_description
1 polymer ?
#
loop_
_entity_poly.entity_id
_entity_poly.type
_entity_poly.pdbx_seq_one_letter_code
_entity_poly.pdbx_strand_id
1 'polypeptide(L)'
;MVLSISQPRSITRFVSRAALAAALGTAALVSGPGVASAGDVQPQYWSTKCDDGRACVSKVSGDTWNIEKCGVSGLNDYFGWAKSHGNAFTIYFENGSAVHVWAWDNKSFPSNVRARQVNVEC
;
A
#
# COMPACT_ATOMS: atom_id res chain seq x y z
N MET A 1 -52.95 46.36 11.04
CA MET A 1 -52.21 45.12 11.37
C MET A 1 -52.45 44.84 12.85
N VAL A 2 -53.32 43.88 13.17
CA VAL A 2 -53.75 43.55 14.54
C VAL A 2 -53.08 42.23 14.92
N LEU A 3 -52.36 42.22 16.05
CA LEU A 3 -51.85 41.01 16.72
C LEU A 3 -52.92 40.51 17.70
N SER A 4 -53.24 39.22 17.68
CA SER A 4 -53.87 38.55 18.83
C SER A 4 -53.51 37.06 18.87
N ILE A 5 -53.06 36.66 20.05
CA ILE A 5 -52.54 35.36 20.49
C ILE A 5 -53.70 34.62 21.19
N SER A 6 -53.78 33.28 21.11
CA SER A 6 -54.11 32.35 22.22
C SER A 6 -54.40 30.92 21.72
N GLN A 7 -53.58 29.96 22.17
CA GLN A 7 -53.67 28.48 22.05
C GLN A 7 -54.77 27.92 23.01
N PRO A 8 -54.86 26.60 23.37
CA PRO A 8 -54.61 25.31 22.70
C PRO A 8 -55.81 24.31 22.85
N ARG A 9 -55.90 23.30 21.99
CA ARG A 9 -56.60 22.02 22.22
C ARG A 9 -55.87 20.99 21.34
N SER A 10 -55.53 19.76 21.70
CA SER A 10 -55.74 18.93 22.88
C SER A 10 -54.95 17.63 22.63
N ILE A 11 -54.54 16.92 23.69
CA ILE A 11 -54.45 15.45 23.82
C ILE A 11 -53.37 14.73 22.94
N THR A 12 -52.22 14.34 23.50
CA THR A 12 -51.94 13.08 24.24
C THR A 12 -51.24 12.02 23.36
N ARG A 13 -49.94 11.85 23.65
CA ARG A 13 -49.13 10.62 23.78
C ARG A 13 -48.97 9.62 22.62
N PHE A 14 -47.67 9.33 22.39
CA PHE A 14 -47.01 8.10 21.91
C PHE A 14 -47.49 7.59 20.53
N VAL A 15 -46.62 7.29 19.58
CA VAL A 15 -45.66 6.19 19.62
C VAL A 15 -44.60 6.45 18.55
N SER A 16 -43.33 6.36 18.94
CA SER A 16 -42.17 6.33 18.05
C SER A 16 -42.32 5.21 17.01
N ARG A 17 -42.41 5.56 15.73
CA ARG A 17 -42.20 4.61 14.63
C ARG A 17 -40.85 4.89 14.00
N ALA A 18 -39.80 4.37 14.63
CA ALA A 18 -38.51 4.21 13.96
C ALA A 18 -38.68 3.06 12.96
N ALA A 19 -38.78 3.38 11.67
CA ALA A 19 -38.72 2.39 10.61
C ALA A 19 -37.29 1.84 10.55
N LEU A 20 -37.06 0.66 11.11
CA LEU A 20 -35.83 -0.10 10.90
C LEU A 20 -35.90 -0.70 9.50
N ALA A 21 -35.28 -0.05 8.52
CA ALA A 21 -35.06 -0.64 7.21
C ALA A 21 -33.99 -1.73 7.35
N ALA A 22 -34.42 -2.99 7.49
CA ALA A 22 -33.54 -4.15 7.38
C ALA A 22 -33.19 -4.34 5.90
N ALA A 23 -32.13 -3.68 5.45
CA ALA A 23 -31.49 -4.01 4.17
C ALA A 23 -30.65 -5.28 4.38
N LEU A 24 -31.21 -6.43 4.01
CA LEU A 24 -30.46 -7.68 3.84
C LEU A 24 -29.57 -7.54 2.61
N GLY A 25 -28.37 -7.00 2.81
CA GLY A 25 -27.29 -7.00 1.83
C GLY A 25 -26.23 -8.00 2.26
N THR A 26 -26.32 -9.24 1.79
CA THR A 26 -25.19 -10.17 1.80
C THR A 26 -24.13 -9.64 0.83
N ALA A 27 -23.04 -9.10 1.36
CA ALA A 27 -21.78 -8.94 0.64
C ALA A 27 -20.66 -9.52 1.50
N ALA A 28 -19.80 -10.26 0.82
CA ALA A 28 -18.87 -11.22 1.35
C ALA A 28 -17.84 -10.66 2.34
N LEU A 29 -17.38 -11.57 3.20
CA LEU A 29 -16.15 -11.52 3.98
C LEU A 29 -14.99 -10.94 3.16
N VAL A 30 -14.33 -9.89 3.67
CA VAL A 30 -12.88 -9.79 3.57
C VAL A 30 -12.36 -9.34 4.92
N SER A 31 -11.91 -10.32 5.70
CA SER A 31 -10.91 -10.14 6.75
C SER A 31 -9.69 -9.44 6.15
N GLY A 32 -9.59 -8.12 6.30
CA GLY A 32 -8.36 -7.41 6.04
C GLY A 32 -7.36 -7.78 7.15
N PRO A 33 -6.18 -8.35 6.83
CA PRO A 33 -5.18 -8.55 7.85
C PRO A 33 -4.68 -7.16 8.28
N GLY A 34 -4.91 -6.83 9.55
CA GLY A 34 -4.13 -5.81 10.21
C GLY A 34 -2.72 -6.35 10.43
N VAL A 35 -1.72 -5.65 9.90
CA VAL A 35 -0.39 -5.56 10.51
C VAL A 35 0.16 -4.18 10.20
N ALA A 36 0.16 -3.33 11.23
CA ALA A 36 1.14 -2.27 11.32
C ALA A 36 2.51 -2.94 11.39
N SER A 37 3.33 -2.79 10.36
CA SER A 37 4.75 -3.09 10.47
C SER A 37 5.45 -1.80 10.84
N ALA A 38 5.94 -1.77 12.08
CA ALA A 38 6.84 -0.77 12.59
C ALA A 38 7.93 -0.46 11.56
N GLY A 39 8.23 0.83 11.40
CA GLY A 39 9.45 1.30 10.75
C GLY A 39 10.66 0.91 11.59
N ASP A 40 10.90 -0.39 11.76
CA ASP A 40 12.14 -0.92 12.28
C ASP A 40 13.18 -0.72 11.20
N VAL A 41 14.02 0.30 11.42
CA VAL A 41 15.27 0.59 10.72
C VAL A 41 15.87 -0.69 10.15
N GLN A 42 15.68 -0.92 8.85
CA GLN A 42 16.13 -2.17 8.24
C GLN A 42 17.60 -2.07 7.87
N PRO A 43 18.43 -3.08 8.18
CA PRO A 43 19.79 -3.14 7.68
C PRO A 43 19.78 -3.17 6.15
N GLN A 44 20.29 -2.11 5.53
CA GLN A 44 20.35 -1.96 4.08
C GLN A 44 21.80 -2.23 3.69
N TYR A 45 22.13 -3.42 3.20
CA TYR A 45 23.52 -3.70 2.83
C TYR A 45 23.70 -3.89 1.32
N TRP A 46 24.73 -3.22 0.83
CA TRP A 46 25.24 -3.35 -0.51
C TRP A 46 26.11 -4.60 -0.61
N SER A 47 25.97 -5.32 -1.72
CA SER A 47 26.71 -6.55 -2.04
C SER A 47 27.04 -6.55 -3.53
N THR A 48 27.97 -7.41 -3.93
CA THR A 48 28.27 -7.65 -5.35
C THR A 48 27.29 -8.63 -6.01
N LYS A 49 26.38 -9.22 -5.23
CA LYS A 49 25.40 -10.21 -5.70
C LYS A 49 24.02 -10.00 -5.09
N CYS A 50 23.02 -10.53 -5.79
CA CYS A 50 21.67 -10.72 -5.26
C CYS A 50 21.64 -12.06 -4.50
N ASP A 51 21.38 -12.00 -3.20
CA ASP A 51 21.33 -13.18 -2.34
C ASP A 51 20.00 -13.94 -2.52
N ASP A 52 20.07 -15.27 -2.34
CA ASP A 52 18.90 -16.13 -2.48
C ASP A 52 17.80 -15.79 -1.48
N GLY A 53 16.54 -15.89 -1.92
CA GLY A 53 15.39 -15.52 -1.11
C GLY A 53 15.05 -14.03 -1.10
N ARG A 54 15.82 -13.18 -1.80
CA ARG A 54 15.69 -11.71 -1.70
C ARG A 54 15.24 -11.02 -2.98
N ALA A 55 14.66 -9.84 -2.79
CA ALA A 55 14.48 -8.86 -3.85
C ALA A 55 15.73 -7.97 -3.90
N CYS A 56 16.23 -7.70 -5.10
CA CYS A 56 17.48 -6.98 -5.29
C CYS A 56 17.34 -5.92 -6.38
N VAL A 57 18.01 -4.79 -6.17
CA VAL A 57 18.16 -3.74 -7.19
C VAL A 57 19.63 -3.40 -7.36
N SER A 58 20.09 -3.29 -8.60
CA SER A 58 21.49 -3.09 -8.92
C SER A 58 21.71 -1.79 -9.67
N LYS A 59 22.75 -1.07 -9.25
CA LYS A 59 23.28 0.08 -9.96
C LYS A 59 23.96 -0.37 -11.25
N VAL A 60 24.08 0.55 -12.20
CA VAL A 60 24.89 0.32 -13.41
C VAL A 60 26.37 0.14 -13.07
N SER A 61 26.84 0.68 -11.94
CA SER A 61 28.20 0.47 -11.41
C SER A 61 28.48 -0.98 -10.99
N GLY A 62 27.44 -1.80 -10.80
CA GLY A 62 27.56 -3.20 -10.36
C GLY A 62 27.19 -3.44 -8.90
N ASP A 63 27.03 -2.39 -8.10
CA ASP A 63 26.61 -2.53 -6.70
C ASP A 63 25.15 -2.99 -6.63
N THR A 64 24.90 -4.07 -5.90
CA THR A 64 23.57 -4.66 -5.71
C THR A 64 23.11 -4.43 -4.29
N TRP A 65 21.93 -3.83 -4.16
CA TRP A 65 21.27 -3.68 -2.89
C TRP A 65 20.29 -4.82 -2.68
N ASN A 66 20.49 -5.57 -1.60
CA ASN A 66 19.61 -6.64 -1.17
C ASN A 66 18.54 -6.10 -0.21
N ILE A 67 17.27 -6.26 -0.57
CA ILE A 67 16.13 -5.82 0.24
C ILE A 67 15.79 -6.96 1.21
N GLU A 68 15.88 -6.69 2.51
CA GLU A 68 15.84 -7.76 3.52
C GLU A 68 14.45 -8.18 3.96
N LYS A 69 13.49 -7.25 3.96
CA LYS A 69 12.13 -7.55 4.42
C LYS A 69 11.08 -7.16 3.38
N CYS A 70 9.92 -7.75 3.60
CA CYS A 70 8.68 -7.51 2.89
C CYS A 70 8.15 -6.08 3.07
N GLY A 71 7.31 -5.66 2.14
CA GLY A 71 6.65 -4.36 2.18
C GLY A 71 7.47 -3.24 1.55
N VAL A 72 7.18 -2.01 1.97
CA VAL A 72 7.69 -0.80 1.32
C VAL A 72 9.03 -0.37 1.91
N SER A 73 10.05 -0.24 1.05
CA SER A 73 11.36 0.32 1.38
C SER A 73 11.70 1.49 0.45
N GLY A 74 12.37 2.52 0.97
CA GLY A 74 12.87 3.63 0.15
C GLY A 74 14.12 3.23 -0.61
N LEU A 75 14.22 3.60 -1.89
CA LEU A 75 15.42 3.35 -2.72
C LEU A 75 16.23 4.63 -3.00
N ASN A 76 15.56 5.75 -3.26
CA ASN A 76 16.12 7.09 -3.41
C ASN A 76 17.42 7.23 -4.25
N ASP A 77 17.63 6.39 -5.26
CA ASP A 77 18.85 6.35 -6.08
C ASP A 77 18.54 5.84 -7.51
N TYR A 78 19.55 5.83 -8.40
CA TYR A 78 19.45 5.37 -9.78
C TYR A 78 19.91 3.92 -9.91
N PHE A 79 19.04 3.09 -10.47
CA PHE A 79 19.29 1.65 -10.69
C PHE A 79 19.07 1.33 -12.17
N GLY A 80 19.70 0.26 -12.65
CA GLY A 80 19.51 -0.21 -14.03
C GLY A 80 18.88 -1.59 -14.13
N TRP A 81 18.92 -2.34 -13.03
CA TRP A 81 18.53 -3.75 -13.00
C TRP A 81 17.86 -4.11 -11.69
N ALA A 82 16.97 -5.10 -11.76
CA ALA A 82 16.35 -5.72 -10.61
C ALA A 82 16.22 -7.22 -10.80
N LYS A 83 16.28 -7.94 -9.69
CA LYS A 83 16.17 -9.39 -9.67
C LYS A 83 15.39 -9.85 -8.45
N SER A 84 14.49 -10.81 -8.63
CA SER A 84 13.80 -11.50 -7.55
C SER A 84 14.33 -12.92 -7.42
N HIS A 85 14.72 -13.32 -6.22
CA HIS A 85 15.00 -14.71 -5.85
C HIS A 85 13.94 -15.25 -4.89
N GLY A 86 12.66 -15.03 -5.17
CA GLY A 86 11.57 -15.63 -4.39
C GLY A 86 10.31 -14.79 -4.40
N ASN A 87 10.35 -13.63 -3.75
CA ASN A 87 9.19 -12.74 -3.63
C ASN A 87 9.12 -11.77 -4.81
N ALA A 88 7.95 -11.66 -5.43
CA ALA A 88 7.70 -10.63 -6.44
C ALA A 88 7.81 -9.23 -5.81
N PHE A 89 8.11 -8.21 -6.60
CA PHE A 89 8.16 -6.85 -6.09
C PHE A 89 7.93 -5.82 -7.18
N THR A 90 7.55 -4.62 -6.74
CA THR A 90 7.31 -3.48 -7.62
C THR A 90 8.21 -2.31 -7.24
N ILE A 91 8.96 -1.79 -8.21
CA ILE A 91 9.76 -0.57 -8.08
C ILE A 91 8.95 0.61 -8.59
N TYR A 92 8.94 1.71 -7.85
CA TYR A 92 8.28 2.95 -8.24
C TYR A 92 9.30 4.05 -8.45
N PHE A 93 9.18 4.76 -9.55
CA PHE A 93 10.10 5.81 -9.98
C PHE A 93 9.54 7.21 -9.73
N GLU A 94 10.41 8.22 -9.70
CA GLU A 94 10.01 9.61 -9.48
C GLU A 94 9.11 10.16 -10.60
N ASN A 95 9.25 9.67 -11.84
CA ASN A 95 8.40 10.07 -12.97
C ASN A 95 6.99 9.43 -12.96
N GLY A 96 6.66 8.66 -11.92
CA GLY A 96 5.37 7.96 -11.79
C GLY A 96 5.30 6.60 -12.49
N SER A 97 6.35 6.17 -13.20
CA SER A 97 6.39 4.81 -13.74
C SER A 97 6.61 3.78 -12.63
N ALA A 98 6.20 2.54 -12.90
CA ALA A 98 6.45 1.41 -12.03
C ALA A 98 6.91 0.21 -12.86
N VAL A 99 7.80 -0.59 -12.26
CA VAL A 99 8.30 -1.82 -12.84
C VAL A 99 8.01 -2.94 -11.85
N HIS A 100 7.12 -3.84 -12.25
CA HIS A 100 6.89 -5.10 -11.54
C HIS A 100 7.89 -6.17 -12.02
N VAL A 101 8.42 -6.92 -11.06
CA VAL A 101 9.37 -8.03 -11.23
C VAL A 101 8.77 -9.25 -10.54
N TRP A 102 8.52 -10.32 -11.31
CA TRP A 102 7.93 -11.54 -10.77
C TRP A 102 8.93 -12.33 -9.94
N ALA A 103 8.40 -13.25 -9.13
CA ALA A 103 9.20 -14.24 -8.42
C ALA A 103 10.17 -14.97 -9.38
N TRP A 104 11.45 -15.05 -9.01
CA TRP A 104 12.50 -15.72 -9.79
C TRP A 104 12.81 -15.06 -11.14
N ASP A 105 12.38 -13.82 -11.35
CA ASP A 105 12.57 -13.06 -12.58
C ASP A 105 13.67 -12.00 -12.46
N ASN A 106 14.12 -11.50 -13.61
CA ASN A 106 15.03 -10.36 -13.71
C ASN A 106 14.52 -9.34 -14.73
N LYS A 107 14.83 -8.06 -14.47
CA LYS A 107 14.36 -6.98 -15.34
C LYS A 107 15.33 -5.83 -15.38
N SER A 108 15.57 -5.32 -16.59
CA SER A 108 16.25 -4.05 -16.81
C SER A 108 15.25 -2.92 -16.96
N PHE A 109 15.70 -1.72 -16.61
CA PHE A 109 14.91 -0.49 -16.78
C PHE A 109 15.84 0.71 -16.96
N PRO A 110 15.32 1.84 -17.47
CA PRO A 110 16.14 3.02 -17.73
C PRO A 110 16.82 3.53 -16.46
N SER A 111 18.14 3.66 -16.49
CA SER A 111 18.96 4.12 -15.37
C SER A 111 19.02 5.63 -15.21
N ASN A 112 18.33 6.38 -16.08
CA ASN A 112 18.20 7.83 -16.01
C ASN A 112 17.00 8.30 -15.18
N VAL A 113 16.24 7.37 -14.58
CA VAL A 113 15.10 7.69 -13.72
C VAL A 113 15.38 7.19 -12.31
N ARG A 114 15.22 8.08 -11.33
CA ARG A 114 15.46 7.76 -9.92
C ARG A 114 14.35 6.86 -9.39
N ALA A 115 14.73 5.75 -8.76
CA ALA A 115 13.81 4.89 -8.04
C ALA A 115 13.53 5.53 -6.67
N ARG A 116 12.25 5.71 -6.36
CA ARG A 116 11.82 6.32 -5.09
C ARG A 116 11.67 5.24 -4.02
N GLN A 117 10.97 4.17 -4.35
CA GLN A 117 10.61 3.12 -3.41
C GLN A 117 10.46 1.78 -4.12
N VAL A 118 10.49 0.72 -3.33
CA VAL A 118 10.19 -0.65 -3.72
C VAL A 118 9.16 -1.22 -2.77
N ASN A 119 8.23 -2.01 -3.28
CA ASN A 119 7.28 -2.79 -2.50
C ASN A 119 7.51 -4.28 -2.77
N VAL A 120 7.99 -5.03 -1.78
CA VAL A 120 8.20 -6.48 -1.89
C VAL A 120 6.97 -7.23 -1.43
N GLU A 121 6.44 -8.09 -2.28
CA GLU A 121 5.22 -8.85 -2.08
C GLU A 121 5.50 -10.13 -1.31
N CYS A 122 4.97 -10.16 -0.09
CA CYS A 122 4.87 -11.29 0.80
C CYS A 122 3.42 -11.33 1.30
#